data_AF-A0A8X6QZZ1-F1
#
_entry.id   AF-A0A8X6QZZ1-F1
#
_cell.length_a   1.000
_cell.length_b   1.000
_cell.length_c   1.000
_cell.angle_alpha   90.00
_cell.angle_beta   90.00
_cell.angle_gamma   90.00
#
_symmetry.space_group_name_H-M   'P 1'
#
loop_
_entity.id
_entity.type
_entity.pdbx_description
1 polymer ?
#
loop_
_entity_poly.entity_id
_entity_poly.type
_entity_poly.pdbx_seq_one_letter_code
_entity_poly.pdbx_strand_id
1 'polypeptide(L)'
;MEKVVIPLDFLKRCIREKIMFKYNMDLSNKSRDKSWENIANDWKEFSHRSRKEAMDNVRLKTRHNCLAEHLKIIGTLIYSLCPICKTGTMNREHLLVCSGLDRIIQLRGDACLLHWRERDLMS
;
A
#
# COMPACT_ATOMS: atom_id res chain seq x y z
N MET A 1 -32.17 -7.99 -45.34
CA MET A 1 -31.37 -8.06 -44.10
C MET A 1 -30.36 -6.94 -44.13
N GLU A 2 -30.53 -5.91 -43.30
CA GLU A 2 -29.54 -4.84 -43.18
C GLU A 2 -28.23 -5.37 -42.58
N LYS A 3 -27.11 -5.09 -43.24
CA LYS A 3 -25.79 -5.38 -42.68
C LYS A 3 -25.48 -4.32 -41.64
N VAL A 4 -25.51 -4.70 -40.36
CA VAL A 4 -25.03 -3.85 -39.26
C VAL A 4 -23.51 -3.74 -39.39
N VAL A 5 -23.03 -2.58 -39.82
CA VAL A 5 -21.60 -2.26 -39.87
C VAL A 5 -21.18 -1.80 -38.49
N ILE A 6 -20.54 -2.68 -37.73
CA ILE A 6 -19.97 -2.32 -36.44
C ILE A 6 -18.62 -1.63 -36.69
N PRO A 7 -18.42 -0.40 -36.21
CA PRO A 7 -17.12 0.27 -36.32
C PRO A 7 -16.02 -0.57 -35.66
N LEU A 8 -14.89 -0.72 -36.35
CA LEU A 8 -13.75 -1.50 -35.84
C LEU A 8 -13.29 -1.01 -34.45
N ASP A 9 -13.35 0.30 -34.19
CA ASP A 9 -12.95 0.88 -32.91
C ASP A 9 -13.90 0.51 -31.77
N PHE A 10 -15.20 0.37 -32.06
CA PHE A 10 -16.17 -0.15 -31.11
C PHE A 10 -15.83 -1.60 -30.74
N LEU A 11 -15.54 -2.44 -31.74
CA LEU A 11 -15.18 -3.84 -31.51
C LEU A 11 -13.86 -3.96 -30.70
N LYS A 12 -12.84 -3.17 -31.05
CA LYS A 12 -11.57 -3.10 -30.30
C LYS A 12 -11.81 -2.73 -28.83
N ARG A 13 -12.67 -1.74 -28.58
CA ARG A 13 -13.04 -1.33 -27.22
C ARG A 13 -13.69 -2.48 -26.45
N CYS A 14 -14.70 -3.14 -27.02
CA CYS A 14 -15.38 -4.25 -26.37
C CYS A 14 -14.45 -5.43 -26.07
N ILE A 15 -13.53 -5.74 -26.98
CA ILE A 15 -12.51 -6.78 -26.76
C ILE A 15 -11.59 -6.39 -25.60
N ARG A 16 -11.08 -5.15 -25.59
CA ARG A 16 -10.21 -4.63 -24.52
C ARG A 16 -10.92 -4.68 -23.17
N GLU A 17 -12.18 -4.24 -23.09
CA GLU A 17 -12.97 -4.29 -21.86
C GLU A 17 -13.13 -5.71 -21.32
N LYS A 18 -13.44 -6.69 -22.19
CA LYS A 18 -13.51 -8.11 -21.78
C LYS A 18 -12.19 -8.65 -21.27
N ILE A 19 -11.08 -8.32 -21.93
CA ILE A 19 -9.74 -8.74 -21.50
C ILE A 19 -9.41 -8.12 -20.14
N MET A 20 -9.62 -6.80 -19.99
CA MET A 20 -9.36 -6.09 -18.73
C MET A 20 -10.24 -6.60 -17.60
N PHE A 21 -11.51 -6.90 -17.86
CA PHE A 21 -12.41 -7.49 -16.87
C PHE A 21 -11.87 -8.83 -16.36
N LYS A 22 -11.51 -9.75 -17.27
CA LYS A 22 -10.95 -11.05 -16.91
C LYS A 22 -9.64 -10.92 -16.14
N TYR A 23 -8.77 -10.02 -16.58
CA TYR A 23 -7.50 -9.73 -15.91
C TYR A 23 -7.70 -9.22 -14.48
N ASN A 24 -8.60 -8.25 -14.29
CA ASN A 24 -8.91 -7.71 -12.97
C ASN A 24 -9.55 -8.75 -12.05
N MET A 25 -10.40 -9.63 -12.59
CA MET A 25 -10.96 -10.75 -11.84
C MET A 25 -9.88 -11.71 -11.34
N ASP A 26 -8.91 -12.05 -12.20
CA ASP A 26 -7.78 -12.92 -11.84
C ASP A 26 -6.88 -12.28 -10.77
N LEU A 27 -6.58 -10.99 -10.92
CA LEU A 27 -5.86 -10.23 -9.89
C LEU A 27 -6.61 -10.21 -8.56
N SER A 28 -7.91 -9.97 -8.58
CA SER A 28 -8.75 -9.97 -7.38
C SER A 28 -8.69 -11.33 -6.67
N ASN A 29 -8.81 -12.44 -7.41
CA ASN A 29 -8.67 -13.79 -6.86
C ASN A 29 -7.28 -14.05 -6.28
N LYS A 30 -6.21 -13.63 -6.97
CA LYS A 30 -4.82 -13.78 -6.48
C LYS A 30 -4.53 -12.95 -5.22
N SER A 31 -5.23 -11.82 -5.08
CA SER A 31 -5.09 -10.94 -3.94
C SER A 31 -5.88 -11.38 -2.71
N ARG A 32 -6.76 -12.39 -2.84
CA ARG A 32 -7.56 -12.91 -1.73
C ARG A 32 -6.67 -13.32 -0.55
N ASP A 33 -7.05 -12.91 0.66
CA ASP A 33 -6.33 -13.15 1.91
C ASP A 33 -4.93 -12.51 1.99
N LYS A 34 -4.58 -11.64 1.03
CA LYS A 34 -3.35 -10.84 1.07
C LYS A 34 -3.62 -9.49 1.72
N SER A 35 -2.56 -8.88 2.26
CA SER A 35 -2.62 -7.52 2.81
C SER A 35 -3.04 -6.44 1.79
N TRP A 36 -3.03 -6.76 0.49
CA TRP A 36 -3.41 -5.88 -0.60
C TRP A 36 -4.73 -6.26 -1.31
N GLU A 37 -5.54 -7.17 -0.75
CA GLU A 37 -6.81 -7.63 -1.36
C GLU A 37 -7.74 -6.49 -1.79
N ASN A 38 -7.85 -5.45 -0.94
CA ASN A 38 -8.80 -4.35 -1.12
C ASN A 38 -8.14 -3.01 -1.46
N ILE A 39 -6.90 -3.01 -1.91
CA ILE A 39 -6.16 -1.76 -2.18
C ILE A 39 -6.87 -0.83 -3.18
N ALA A 40 -7.59 -1.42 -4.14
CA ALA A 40 -8.38 -0.68 -5.13
C ALA A 40 -9.63 0.01 -4.53
N ASN A 41 -10.04 -0.35 -3.32
CA ASN A 41 -11.08 0.36 -2.57
C ASN A 41 -10.47 1.37 -1.57
N ASP A 42 -9.26 1.08 -1.11
CA ASP A 42 -8.55 1.88 -0.11
C ASP A 42 -8.19 3.29 -0.59
N TRP A 43 -8.03 3.52 -1.90
CA TRP A 43 -7.71 4.87 -2.40
C TRP A 43 -8.77 5.92 -2.00
N LYS A 44 -10.02 5.52 -1.80
CA LYS A 44 -11.09 6.43 -1.34
C LYS A 44 -10.75 7.03 0.02
N GLU A 45 -10.20 6.20 0.92
CA GLU A 45 -9.72 6.60 2.25
C GLU A 45 -8.65 7.70 2.18
N PHE A 46 -7.87 7.74 1.08
CA PHE A 46 -6.74 8.66 0.92
C PHE A 46 -6.97 9.72 -0.17
N SER A 47 -8.14 9.75 -0.80
CA SER A 47 -8.47 10.62 -1.94
C SER A 47 -8.41 12.12 -1.62
N HIS A 48 -8.61 12.48 -0.36
CA HIS A 48 -8.53 13.85 0.15
C HIS A 48 -7.12 14.24 0.60
N ARG A 49 -6.18 13.29 0.66
CA ARG A 49 -4.81 13.52 1.11
C ARG A 49 -3.91 13.92 -0.04
N SER A 50 -2.75 14.49 0.27
CA SER A 50 -1.74 14.73 -0.75
C SER A 50 -1.29 13.42 -1.39
N ARG A 51 -0.79 13.48 -2.64
CA ARG A 51 -0.24 12.29 -3.33
C ARG A 51 0.81 11.57 -2.50
N LYS A 52 1.66 12.32 -1.79
CA LYS A 52 2.73 11.80 -0.93
C LYS A 52 2.13 10.93 0.18
N GLU A 53 1.22 11.48 0.97
CA GLU A 53 0.55 10.78 2.07
C GLU A 53 -0.28 9.59 1.60
N ALA A 54 -0.98 9.71 0.47
CA ALA A 54 -1.74 8.60 -0.10
C ALA A 54 -0.82 7.42 -0.45
N MET A 55 0.37 7.70 -1.01
CA MET A 55 1.34 6.65 -1.35
C MET A 55 1.97 6.01 -0.12
N ASP A 56 2.26 6.77 0.92
CA ASP A 56 2.81 6.19 2.15
C ASP A 56 1.79 5.31 2.88
N ASN A 57 0.51 5.70 2.89
CA ASN A 57 -0.56 4.86 3.42
C ASN A 57 -0.65 3.53 2.67
N VAL A 58 -0.61 3.59 1.33
CA VAL A 58 -0.61 2.39 0.47
C VAL A 58 0.59 1.49 0.79
N ARG A 59 1.80 2.05 0.92
CA ARG A 59 3.02 1.30 1.29
C ARG A 59 2.88 0.64 2.65
N LEU A 60 2.37 1.38 3.64
CA LEU A 60 2.16 0.88 5.00
C LEU A 60 1.12 -0.25 5.03
N LYS A 61 -0.01 -0.08 4.34
CA LYS A 61 -1.13 -1.04 4.30
C LYS A 61 -0.72 -2.35 3.62
N THR A 62 0.01 -2.24 2.52
CA THR A 62 0.49 -3.40 1.76
C THR A 62 1.75 -4.04 2.33
N ARG A 63 2.30 -3.50 3.43
CA ARG A 63 3.59 -3.91 4.02
C ARG A 63 4.77 -3.82 3.05
N HIS A 64 4.65 -2.99 2.01
CA HIS A 64 5.74 -2.56 1.12
C HIS A 64 6.32 -1.22 1.59
N ASN A 65 6.46 -1.07 2.90
CA ASN A 65 7.11 0.06 3.52
C ASN A 65 8.60 -0.24 3.69
N CYS A 66 9.46 0.77 3.81
CA CYS A 66 10.89 0.56 4.05
C CYS A 66 11.20 0.30 5.53
N LEU A 67 10.24 -0.20 6.31
CA LEU A 67 10.48 -0.51 7.72
C LEU A 67 11.35 -1.75 7.85
N ALA A 68 12.03 -1.89 9.00
CA ALA A 68 13.02 -2.94 9.19
C ALA A 68 12.46 -4.37 9.01
N GLU A 69 11.18 -4.61 9.32
CA GLU A 69 10.51 -5.89 9.02
C GLU A 69 10.52 -6.22 7.53
N HIS A 70 10.07 -5.28 6.68
CA HIS A 70 10.04 -5.48 5.24
C HIS A 70 11.45 -5.61 4.66
N LEU A 71 12.37 -4.74 5.10
CA LEU A 71 13.76 -4.78 4.66
C LEU A 71 14.44 -6.11 5.01
N LYS A 72 14.07 -6.74 6.12
CA LYS A 72 14.53 -8.09 6.46
C LYS A 72 13.94 -9.16 5.53
N ILE A 73 12.64 -9.08 5.21
CA ILE A 73 11.97 -10.03 4.31
C ILE A 73 12.61 -10.03 2.92
N ILE A 74 13.01 -8.87 2.41
CA ILE A 74 13.67 -8.74 1.10
C ILE A 74 15.19 -8.96 1.15
N GLY A 75 15.76 -9.23 2.32
CA GLY A 75 17.18 -9.53 2.51
C GLY A 75 18.13 -8.32 2.57
N THR A 76 17.60 -7.10 2.65
CA THR A 76 18.42 -5.87 2.78
C THR A 76 18.94 -5.69 4.20
N LEU A 77 18.15 -6.04 5.21
CA LEU A 77 18.56 -6.02 6.61
C LEU A 77 18.65 -7.42 7.21
N ILE A 78 19.60 -7.64 8.12
CA ILE A 78 19.75 -8.91 8.84
C ILE A 78 18.70 -9.01 9.96
N TYR A 79 18.37 -7.89 10.59
CA TYR A 79 17.47 -7.80 11.73
C TYR A 79 16.30 -6.87 11.44
N SER A 80 15.14 -7.20 12.01
CA SER A 80 13.91 -6.41 11.90
C SER A 80 13.67 -5.53 13.13
N LEU A 81 14.68 -5.41 14.02
CA LEU A 81 14.58 -4.67 15.27
C LEU A 81 14.32 -3.18 15.01
N CYS A 82 13.52 -2.55 15.86
CA CYS A 82 13.32 -1.10 15.84
C CYS A 82 14.64 -0.33 15.92
N PRO A 83 15.03 0.43 14.87
CA PRO A 83 16.26 1.22 14.91
C PRO A 83 16.19 2.39 15.89
N ILE A 84 14.99 2.83 16.29
CA ILE A 84 14.79 3.98 17.17
C ILE A 84 14.84 3.54 18.64
N CYS A 85 13.87 2.76 19.10
CA CYS A 85 13.78 2.34 20.50
C CYS A 85 14.53 1.04 20.82
N LYS A 86 15.16 0.40 19.81
CA LYS A 86 15.94 -0.84 19.95
C LYS A 86 15.15 -2.02 20.55
N THR A 87 13.82 -1.98 20.48
CA THR A 87 12.94 -3.03 21.00
C THR A 87 11.83 -3.37 20.02
N GLY A 88 11.47 -4.65 19.94
CA GLY A 88 10.41 -5.12 19.04
C GLY A 88 10.76 -5.04 17.55
N THR A 89 9.89 -5.60 16.72
CA THR A 89 10.03 -5.56 15.26
C THR A 89 9.47 -4.24 14.71
N MET A 90 10.24 -3.51 13.90
CA MET A 90 9.75 -2.29 13.25
C MET A 90 8.79 -2.64 12.11
N ASN A 91 7.50 -2.59 12.42
CA ASN A 91 6.39 -2.70 11.48
C ASN A 91 5.36 -1.60 11.74
N ARG A 92 4.26 -1.62 10.98
CA ARG A 92 3.21 -0.59 11.07
C ARG A 92 2.62 -0.51 12.48
N GLU A 93 2.39 -1.66 13.10
CA GLU A 93 1.82 -1.75 14.44
C GLU A 93 2.79 -1.17 15.47
N HIS A 94 4.09 -1.46 15.33
CA HIS A 94 5.11 -0.90 16.21
C HIS A 94 5.24 0.62 16.08
N LEU A 95 5.08 1.23 14.89
CA LEU A 95 5.09 2.70 14.74
C LEU A 95 4.12 3.40 15.69
N LEU A 96 2.94 2.79 15.91
CA LEU A 96 1.88 3.35 16.74
C LEU A 96 2.16 3.28 18.25
N VAL A 97 3.15 2.48 18.67
CA VAL A 97 3.47 2.26 20.09
C VAL A 97 4.95 2.43 20.43
N CYS A 98 5.79 2.75 19.43
CA CYS A 98 7.23 2.93 19.59
C CYS A 98 7.51 4.06 20.59
N SER A 99 8.23 3.75 21.67
CA SER A 99 8.57 4.72 22.72
C SER A 99 9.52 5.83 22.25
N GLY A 100 10.21 5.63 21.12
CA GLY A 100 11.11 6.61 20.51
C GLY A 100 10.42 7.55 19.51
N LEU A 101 9.12 7.43 19.29
CA LEU A 101 8.34 8.28 18.40
C LEU A 101 7.38 9.19 19.17
N ASP A 102 6.88 10.21 18.50
CA ASP A 102 5.99 11.22 19.09
C ASP A 102 4.63 10.62 19.49
N ARG A 103 4.35 10.68 20.80
CA ARG A 103 3.11 10.15 21.40
C ARG A 103 1.84 10.89 20.96
N ILE A 104 1.92 12.19 20.66
CA ILE A 104 0.77 12.97 20.18
C ILE A 104 0.37 12.48 18.79
N ILE A 105 1.34 12.20 17.92
CA ILE A 105 1.08 11.69 16.57
C ILE A 105 0.54 10.24 16.64
N GLN A 106 1.06 9.42 17.55
CA GLN A 106 0.55 8.07 17.81
C GLN A 106 -0.90 8.07 18.26
N LEU A 107 -1.29 8.97 19.18
CA LEU A 107 -2.67 9.10 19.64
C LEU A 107 -3.64 9.51 18.52
N ARG A 108 -3.16 10.26 17.52
CA ARG A 108 -3.93 10.60 16.31
C ARG A 108 -4.05 9.43 15.32
N GLY A 109 -3.25 8.37 15.51
CA GLY A 109 -3.20 7.22 14.60
C GLY A 109 -2.58 7.56 13.24
N ASP A 110 -1.82 8.64 13.13
CA ASP A 110 -1.23 9.06 11.85
C ASP A 110 0.05 8.27 11.54
N ALA A 111 -0.15 7.04 11.08
CA ALA A 111 0.93 6.13 10.71
C ALA A 111 1.84 6.69 9.59
N CYS A 112 1.30 7.54 8.71
CA CYS A 112 2.11 8.18 7.66
C CYS A 112 3.09 9.18 8.24
N LEU A 113 2.62 10.06 9.11
CA LEU A 113 3.49 11.05 9.73
C LEU A 113 4.55 10.36 10.61
N LEU A 114 4.18 9.30 11.33
CA LEU A 114 5.14 8.49 12.09
C LEU A 114 6.18 7.82 11.20
N HIS A 115 5.79 7.29 10.05
CA HIS A 115 6.73 6.69 9.10
C HIS A 115 7.74 7.72 8.53
N TRP A 116 7.31 8.96 8.28
CA TRP A 116 8.26 10.01 7.88
C TRP A 116 9.20 10.40 9.01
N ARG A 117 8.69 10.56 10.23
CA ARG A 117 9.52 10.85 11.41
C ARG A 117 10.56 9.77 11.65
N GLU A 118 10.19 8.51 11.45
CA GLU A 118 11.13 7.39 11.53
C GLU A 118 12.27 7.53 10.51
N ARG A 119 11.95 7.82 9.24
CA ARG A 119 12.97 8.05 8.21
C ARG A 119 13.87 9.25 8.50
N ASP A 120 13.30 10.34 9.00
CA ASP A 120 14.07 11.53 9.39
C ASP A 120 15.03 11.25 10.55
N LEU A 121 14.66 10.38 11.49
CA LEU A 121 15.50 9.98 12.62
C LEU A 121 16.61 8.98 12.25
N MET A 122 16.52 8.37 11.07
CA MET A 122 17.47 7.37 10.57
C MET A 122 18.43 7.92 9.51
N SER A 123 18.24 9.16 9.05
CA SER A 123 19.09 9.86 8.08
C SER A 123 20.15 10.71 8.80
#